data_AF-A0A962HC97-F1
#
_entry.id   AF-A0A962HC97-F1
#
_cell.length_a   1.000
_cell.length_b   1.000
_cell.length_c   1.000
_cell.angle_alpha   90.00
_cell.angle_beta   90.00
_cell.angle_gamma   90.00
#
_symmetry.space_group_name_H-M   'P 1'
#
loop_
_entity.id
_entity.type
_entity.pdbx_description
1 polymer ?
#
loop_
_entity_poly.entity_id
_entity_poly.type
_entity_poly.pdbx_seq_one_letter_code
_entity_poly.pdbx_strand_id
1 'polypeptide(L)'
;KATRVRATVGEISDALEKEWGRYNAQARTISGVYGSSYQNDEDWQSMVSDIKAFEEKHGRRPRMLVCKMGQDGHDRGAKVIATAFADLGFDIDLSPMFSTPEEVAKQAIENDVHIVGASSQAAGHKTLVPQLIEELKKQGADDIIVVAGGVIPKQDYDFLYQAGVSCVFGPGTKIPVAAREVLDAVNRKQR
;
A
#
# COMPACT_ATOMS: atom_id res chain seq x y z
N LYS A 1 -24.31 3.30 33.31
CA LYS A 1 -25.18 4.49 33.47
C LYS A 1 -25.23 5.36 32.21
N ALA A 2 -24.12 5.54 31.49
CA ALA A 2 -24.04 6.36 30.27
C ALA A 2 -25.06 6.01 29.16
N THR A 3 -25.20 4.73 28.78
CA THR A 3 -26.20 4.29 27.79
C THR A 3 -27.64 4.65 28.19
N ARG A 4 -27.95 4.59 29.49
CA ARG A 4 -29.26 4.98 30.03
C ARG A 4 -29.51 6.47 29.87
N VAL A 5 -28.51 7.34 29.75
CA VAL A 5 -28.70 8.77 29.46
C VAL A 5 -28.43 9.12 27.99
N ARG A 6 -28.39 8.11 27.12
CA ARG A 6 -28.36 8.24 25.65
C ARG A 6 -27.05 8.83 25.14
N ALA A 7 -25.97 8.66 25.91
CA ALA A 7 -24.62 8.85 25.40
C ALA A 7 -24.36 7.89 24.22
N THR A 8 -23.70 8.41 23.20
CA THR A 8 -23.31 7.70 21.99
C THR A 8 -22.18 6.70 22.25
N VAL A 9 -21.97 5.78 21.32
CA VAL A 9 -20.84 4.83 21.37
C VAL A 9 -19.50 5.57 21.37
N GLY A 10 -19.40 6.67 20.60
CA GLY A 10 -18.21 7.52 20.55
C GLY A 10 -17.93 8.18 21.89
N GLU A 11 -18.92 8.88 22.47
CA GLU A 11 -18.75 9.56 23.77
C GLU A 11 -18.36 8.60 24.90
N ILE A 12 -18.91 7.38 24.90
CA ILE A 12 -18.55 6.36 25.89
C ILE A 12 -17.11 5.87 25.66
N SER A 13 -16.71 5.64 24.41
CA SER A 13 -15.35 5.19 24.07
C SER A 13 -14.30 6.26 24.37
N ASP A 14 -14.56 7.51 24.02
CA ASP A 14 -13.67 8.64 24.22
C ASP A 14 -13.45 8.94 25.71
N ALA A 15 -14.48 8.73 26.53
CA ALA A 15 -14.36 8.87 27.99
C ALA A 15 -13.38 7.83 28.58
N LEU A 16 -13.33 6.61 28.01
CA LEU A 16 -12.39 5.57 28.42
C LEU A 16 -10.99 5.80 27.85
N GLU A 17 -10.92 6.30 26.61
CA GLU A 17 -9.67 6.64 25.93
C GLU A 17 -8.84 7.68 26.69
N LYS A 18 -9.47 8.61 27.43
CA LYS A 18 -8.75 9.60 28.25
C LYS A 18 -7.82 8.96 29.30
N GLU A 19 -8.19 7.79 29.81
CA GLU A 19 -7.41 7.08 30.83
C GLU A 19 -6.49 6.01 30.21
N TRP A 20 -6.90 5.39 29.11
CA TRP A 20 -6.21 4.23 28.53
C TRP A 20 -5.42 4.52 27.25
N GLY A 21 -5.74 5.60 26.55
CA GLY A 21 -5.27 5.89 25.20
C GLY A 21 -5.79 4.91 24.15
N ARG A 22 -5.26 5.02 22.93
CA ARG A 22 -5.46 4.05 21.84
C ARG A 22 -4.18 3.27 21.59
N TYR A 23 -4.34 1.96 21.44
CA TYR A 23 -3.23 1.10 21.07
C TYR A 23 -2.74 1.40 19.65
N ASN A 24 -1.43 1.54 19.50
CA ASN A 24 -0.78 1.70 18.20
C ASN A 24 0.13 0.49 17.94
N ALA A 25 -0.20 -0.28 16.90
CA ALA A 25 0.52 -1.50 16.57
C ALA A 25 1.83 -1.16 15.83
N GLN A 26 2.96 -1.70 16.32
CA GLN A 26 4.20 -1.65 15.56
C GLN A 26 4.16 -2.68 14.43
N ALA A 27 4.18 -2.21 13.19
CA ALA A 27 4.32 -3.08 12.03
C ALA A 27 5.72 -3.70 12.00
N ARG A 28 5.78 -5.03 11.88
CA ARG A 28 7.03 -5.77 11.60
C ARG A 28 6.85 -6.53 10.30
N THR A 29 7.77 -6.30 9.38
CA THR A 29 7.88 -7.07 8.13
C THR A 29 8.76 -8.28 8.36
N ILE A 30 8.38 -9.40 7.75
CA ILE A 30 9.20 -10.61 7.66
C ILE A 30 9.80 -10.61 6.25
N SER A 31 11.04 -11.07 6.09
CA SER A 31 11.72 -11.24 4.80
C SER A 31 12.36 -12.63 4.71
N GLY A 32 12.60 -13.10 3.50
CA GLY A 32 13.23 -14.36 3.13
C GLY A 32 12.28 -15.56 3.06
N VAL A 33 11.00 -15.40 3.41
CA VAL A 33 10.05 -16.53 3.47
C VAL A 33 9.42 -16.80 2.11
N TYR A 34 8.94 -15.77 1.41
CA TYR A 34 8.23 -15.97 0.15
C TYR A 34 9.20 -16.39 -0.96
N GLY A 35 10.33 -15.68 -1.09
CA GLY A 35 11.35 -15.95 -2.10
C GLY A 35 11.97 -17.34 -1.99
N SER A 36 11.98 -17.95 -0.80
CA SER A 36 12.49 -19.32 -0.61
C SER A 36 11.71 -20.37 -1.44
N SER A 37 10.45 -20.11 -1.74
CA SER A 37 9.61 -21.01 -2.55
C SER A 37 9.84 -20.85 -4.06
N TYR A 38 10.54 -19.80 -4.48
CA TYR A 38 10.75 -19.43 -5.89
C TYR A 38 12.24 -19.41 -6.29
N GLN A 39 13.13 -20.01 -5.49
CA GLN A 39 14.58 -19.95 -5.74
C GLN A 39 14.99 -20.47 -7.12
N ASN A 40 14.29 -21.47 -7.64
CA ASN A 40 14.55 -22.09 -8.94
C ASN A 40 13.62 -21.60 -10.05
N ASP A 41 12.82 -20.57 -9.80
CA ASP A 41 11.88 -20.01 -10.77
C ASP A 41 12.60 -18.97 -11.65
N GLU A 42 12.64 -19.20 -12.97
CA GLU A 42 13.36 -18.35 -13.91
C GLU A 42 12.76 -16.93 -13.99
N ASP A 43 11.44 -16.80 -13.91
CA ASP A 43 10.76 -15.51 -13.93
C ASP A 43 11.11 -14.70 -12.67
N TRP A 44 11.19 -15.37 -11.51
CA TRP A 44 11.63 -14.76 -10.26
C TRP A 44 13.07 -14.24 -10.35
N GLN A 45 14.01 -15.06 -10.84
CA GLN A 45 15.41 -14.65 -10.98
C GLN A 45 15.60 -13.53 -12.00
N SER A 46 14.82 -13.53 -13.08
CA SER A 46 14.76 -12.42 -14.02
C SER A 46 14.31 -11.14 -13.32
N MET A 47 13.22 -11.17 -12.55
CA MET A 47 12.74 -9.99 -11.83
C MET A 47 13.75 -9.44 -10.82
N VAL A 48 14.41 -10.31 -10.05
CA VAL A 48 15.47 -9.91 -9.12
C VAL A 48 16.60 -9.20 -9.87
N SER A 49 16.96 -9.70 -11.06
CA SER A 49 18.00 -9.09 -11.90
C SER A 49 17.56 -7.72 -12.44
N ASP A 50 16.29 -7.57 -12.83
CA ASP A 50 15.76 -6.30 -13.33
C ASP A 50 15.68 -5.23 -12.24
N ILE A 51 15.38 -5.62 -11.00
CA ILE A 51 15.39 -4.71 -9.83
C ILE A 51 16.82 -4.28 -9.50
N LYS A 52 17.81 -5.19 -9.61
CA LYS A 52 19.23 -4.81 -9.48
C LYS A 52 19.66 -3.84 -10.57
N ALA A 53 19.25 -4.07 -11.82
CA ALA A 53 19.53 -3.14 -12.91
C ALA A 53 18.88 -1.77 -12.68
N PHE A 54 17.68 -1.74 -12.08
CA PHE A 54 17.06 -0.49 -11.63
C PHE A 54 17.92 0.22 -10.58
N GLU A 55 18.38 -0.51 -9.55
CA GLU A 55 19.24 0.03 -8.49
C GLU A 55 20.56 0.59 -9.06
N GLU A 56 21.22 -0.13 -9.97
CA GLU A 56 22.44 0.31 -10.64
C GLU A 56 22.23 1.58 -11.48
N LYS A 57 21.08 1.68 -12.15
CA LYS A 57 20.74 2.83 -13.00
C LYS A 57 20.32 4.08 -12.21
N HIS A 58 19.56 3.89 -11.14
CA HIS A 58 18.92 4.98 -10.39
C HIS A 58 19.62 5.29 -9.05
N GLY A 59 20.61 4.49 -8.66
CA GLY A 59 21.37 4.65 -7.42
C GLY A 59 20.61 4.27 -6.14
N ARG A 60 19.39 3.74 -6.27
CA ARG A 60 18.54 3.27 -5.17
C ARG A 60 17.54 2.23 -5.65
N ARG A 61 17.07 1.38 -4.74
CA ARG A 61 16.04 0.38 -5.01
C ARG A 61 14.68 1.03 -5.28
N PRO A 62 13.80 0.37 -6.05
CA PRO A 62 12.41 0.81 -6.13
C PRO A 62 11.79 0.67 -4.74
N ARG A 63 11.15 1.75 -4.28
CA ARG A 63 10.65 1.89 -2.91
C ARG A 63 9.13 2.02 -2.91
N MET A 64 8.44 1.18 -2.14
CA MET A 64 6.98 1.16 -2.06
C MET A 64 6.49 1.31 -0.62
N LEU A 65 5.53 2.22 -0.41
CA LEU A 65 4.70 2.26 0.79
C LEU A 65 3.45 1.41 0.57
N VAL A 66 3.33 0.27 1.26
CA VAL A 66 2.08 -0.50 1.27
C VAL A 66 1.19 0.04 2.39
N CYS A 67 0.00 0.53 2.03
CA CYS A 67 -0.85 1.24 2.97
C CYS A 67 -2.24 0.63 3.16
N LYS A 68 -2.79 0.88 4.35
CA LYS A 68 -4.18 0.62 4.73
C LYS A 68 -4.80 1.94 5.13
N MET A 69 -5.85 2.33 4.42
CA MET A 69 -6.56 3.58 4.69
C MET A 69 -7.94 3.32 5.31
N GLY A 70 -8.36 4.22 6.21
CA GLY A 70 -9.63 4.10 6.92
C GLY A 70 -9.66 2.91 7.88
N GLN A 71 -10.84 2.48 8.31
CA GLN A 71 -11.00 1.46 9.36
C GLN A 71 -10.78 0.01 8.89
N ASP A 72 -10.14 -0.19 7.74
CA ASP A 72 -9.93 -1.51 7.16
C ASP A 72 -8.80 -2.27 7.88
N GLY A 73 -9.19 -3.23 8.72
CA GLY A 73 -8.28 -4.08 9.49
C GLY A 73 -7.64 -5.25 8.72
N HIS A 74 -7.98 -5.48 7.45
CA HIS A 74 -7.47 -6.63 6.72
C HIS A 74 -6.04 -6.40 6.25
N ASP A 75 -5.08 -7.13 6.84
CA ASP A 75 -3.65 -6.91 6.60
C ASP A 75 -2.93 -8.11 5.96
N ARG A 76 -3.56 -9.29 5.88
CA ARG A 76 -2.93 -10.50 5.33
C ARG A 76 -2.37 -10.28 3.92
N GLY A 77 -3.18 -9.71 3.03
CA GLY A 77 -2.76 -9.43 1.66
C GLY A 77 -1.61 -8.41 1.61
N ALA A 78 -1.75 -7.30 2.34
CA ALA A 78 -0.73 -6.26 2.43
C ALA A 78 0.61 -6.80 2.95
N LYS A 79 0.60 -7.60 4.02
CA LYS A 79 1.81 -8.22 4.60
C LYS A 79 2.47 -9.22 3.67
N VAL A 80 1.69 -10.04 2.96
CA VAL A 80 2.24 -10.99 1.99
C VAL A 80 2.89 -10.26 0.81
N ILE A 81 2.25 -9.21 0.29
CA ILE A 81 2.83 -8.36 -0.76
C ILE A 81 4.12 -7.70 -0.25
N ALA A 82 4.11 -7.13 0.95
CA ALA A 82 5.27 -6.49 1.55
C ALA A 82 6.47 -7.44 1.66
N THR A 83 6.27 -8.63 2.23
CA THR A 83 7.33 -9.65 2.31
C THR A 83 7.81 -10.08 0.93
N ALA A 84 6.90 -10.36 0.00
CA ALA A 84 7.30 -10.87 -1.31
C ALA A 84 8.03 -9.83 -2.16
N PHE A 85 7.62 -8.56 -2.11
CA PHE A 85 8.33 -7.49 -2.81
C PHE A 85 9.69 -7.18 -2.16
N ALA A 86 9.77 -7.25 -0.83
CA ALA A 86 11.06 -7.15 -0.13
C ALA A 86 12.01 -8.29 -0.55
N ASP A 87 11.50 -9.52 -0.68
CA ASP A 87 12.28 -10.69 -1.14
C ASP A 87 12.77 -10.54 -2.59
N LEU A 88 12.09 -9.74 -3.41
CA LEU A 88 12.51 -9.38 -4.76
C LEU A 88 13.59 -8.30 -4.82
N GLY A 89 13.75 -7.53 -3.73
CA GLY A 89 14.71 -6.43 -3.64
C GLY A 89 14.09 -5.03 -3.70
N PHE A 90 12.77 -4.89 -3.54
CA PHE A 90 12.18 -3.56 -3.26
C PHE A 90 12.48 -3.13 -1.83
N ASP A 91 12.61 -1.82 -1.62
CA ASP A 91 12.53 -1.24 -0.29
C ASP A 91 11.06 -1.05 0.08
N ILE A 92 10.61 -1.67 1.17
CA ILE A 92 9.20 -1.72 1.55
C ILE A 92 8.97 -1.05 2.89
N ASP A 93 8.09 -0.06 2.88
CA ASP A 93 7.52 0.54 4.08
C ASP A 93 6.07 0.10 4.25
N LEU A 94 5.63 -0.03 5.51
CA LEU A 94 4.23 -0.25 5.85
C LEU A 94 3.67 1.01 6.51
N SER A 95 2.51 1.47 6.05
CA SER A 95 1.79 2.51 6.79
C SER A 95 1.28 1.96 8.12
N PRO A 96 1.10 2.81 9.14
CA PRO A 96 0.27 2.46 10.28
C PRO A 96 -1.13 2.00 9.82
N MET A 97 -1.78 1.19 10.66
CA MET A 97 -3.18 0.86 10.47
C MET A 97 -4.04 2.10 10.73
N PHE A 98 -5.16 2.20 10.02
CA PHE A 98 -6.16 3.24 10.21
C PHE A 98 -5.76 4.66 9.79
N SER A 99 -4.73 4.78 8.94
CA SER A 99 -4.30 6.06 8.40
C SER A 99 -5.34 6.69 7.47
N THR A 100 -5.37 8.01 7.45
CA THR A 100 -6.10 8.81 6.48
C THR A 100 -5.32 8.94 5.17
N PRO A 101 -5.97 9.29 4.04
CA PRO A 101 -5.26 9.55 2.78
C PRO A 101 -4.19 10.64 2.89
N GLU A 102 -4.44 11.69 3.68
CA GLU A 102 -3.47 12.78 3.93
C GLU A 102 -2.23 12.27 4.67
N GLU A 103 -2.42 11.48 5.73
CA GLU A 103 -1.30 10.89 6.48
C GLU A 103 -0.47 9.93 5.62
N VAL A 104 -1.13 9.13 4.77
CA VAL A 104 -0.44 8.23 3.83
C VAL A 104 0.33 9.04 2.77
N ALA A 105 -0.27 10.09 2.21
CA ALA A 105 0.41 10.96 1.25
C ALA A 105 1.65 11.61 1.87
N LYS A 106 1.52 12.17 3.08
CA LYS A 106 2.63 12.75 3.81
C LYS A 106 3.75 11.73 4.06
N GLN A 107 3.41 10.53 4.53
CA GLN A 107 4.38 9.47 4.77
C GLN A 107 5.09 9.04 3.47
N ALA A 108 4.35 8.93 2.35
CA ALA A 108 4.92 8.58 1.06
C ALA A 108 5.98 9.59 0.60
N ILE A 109 5.70 10.88 0.80
CA ILE A 109 6.59 11.99 0.45
C ILE A 109 7.82 12.02 1.37
N GLU A 110 7.61 11.94 2.68
CA GLU A 110 8.70 11.94 3.67
C GLU A 110 9.67 10.77 3.47
N ASN A 111 9.16 9.62 3.01
CA ASN A 111 9.96 8.44 2.71
C ASN A 111 10.57 8.43 1.30
N ASP A 112 10.26 9.41 0.45
CA ASP A 112 10.65 9.46 -0.97
C ASP A 112 10.35 8.13 -1.69
N VAL A 113 9.10 7.66 -1.57
CA VAL A 113 8.69 6.40 -2.20
C VAL A 113 8.38 6.62 -3.68
N HIS A 114 8.68 5.61 -4.49
CA HIS A 114 8.29 5.61 -5.89
C HIS A 114 6.82 5.23 -6.06
N ILE A 115 6.30 4.37 -5.16
CA ILE A 115 4.97 3.77 -5.26
C ILE A 115 4.23 3.83 -3.92
N VAL A 116 2.95 4.12 -3.95
CA VAL A 116 2.00 3.81 -2.87
C VAL A 116 1.07 2.68 -3.32
N GLY A 117 1.15 1.55 -2.60
CA GLY A 117 0.27 0.39 -2.79
C GLY A 117 -0.91 0.42 -1.83
N ALA A 118 -2.06 0.90 -2.30
CA ALA A 118 -3.29 0.97 -1.51
C ALA A 118 -4.00 -0.38 -1.44
N SER A 119 -3.99 -1.04 -0.27
CA SER A 119 -4.68 -2.31 -0.06
C SER A 119 -6.09 -2.09 0.51
N SER A 120 -7.11 -2.27 -0.34
CA SER A 120 -8.53 -2.05 -0.02
C SER A 120 -9.33 -3.36 -0.04
N GLN A 121 -9.89 -3.74 1.11
CA GLN A 121 -10.82 -4.87 1.26
C GLN A 121 -12.15 -4.47 1.90
N ALA A 122 -12.28 -3.24 2.41
CA ALA A 122 -13.51 -2.71 3.00
C ALA A 122 -14.31 -1.78 2.07
N ALA A 123 -14.21 -1.97 0.74
CA ALA A 123 -14.94 -1.20 -0.29
C ALA A 123 -14.75 0.33 -0.27
N GLY A 124 -13.68 0.83 0.39
CA GLY A 124 -13.36 2.26 0.43
C GLY A 124 -12.63 2.79 -0.81
N HIS A 125 -12.30 1.93 -1.78
CA HIS A 125 -11.41 2.26 -2.90
C HIS A 125 -11.92 3.40 -3.78
N LYS A 126 -13.24 3.55 -3.98
CA LYS A 126 -13.78 4.65 -4.81
C LYS A 126 -13.69 6.02 -4.16
N THR A 127 -13.37 6.09 -2.87
CA THR A 127 -13.28 7.33 -2.11
C THR A 127 -11.85 7.59 -1.65
N LEU A 128 -11.27 6.63 -0.94
CA LEU A 128 -9.98 6.81 -0.28
C LEU A 128 -8.81 6.85 -1.27
N VAL A 129 -8.87 6.10 -2.37
CA VAL A 129 -7.79 6.08 -3.37
C VAL A 129 -7.77 7.38 -4.20
N PRO A 130 -8.90 7.90 -4.71
CA PRO A 130 -8.92 9.22 -5.31
C PRO A 130 -8.47 10.33 -4.36
N GLN A 131 -8.89 10.28 -3.09
CA GLN A 131 -8.43 11.24 -2.08
C GLN A 131 -6.92 11.17 -1.86
N LEU A 132 -6.34 9.98 -1.81
CA LEU A 132 -4.88 9.81 -1.71
C LEU A 132 -4.15 10.47 -2.88
N ILE A 133 -4.63 10.25 -4.10
CA ILE A 133 -4.04 10.85 -5.30
C ILE A 133 -4.16 12.38 -5.26
N GLU A 134 -5.31 12.89 -4.81
CA GLU A 134 -5.54 14.33 -4.64
C GLU A 134 -4.58 14.92 -3.59
N GLU A 135 -4.39 14.25 -2.45
CA GLU A 135 -3.48 14.70 -1.39
C GLU A 135 -2.01 14.66 -1.83
N LEU A 136 -1.58 13.63 -2.55
CA LEU A 136 -0.25 13.59 -3.17
C LEU A 136 -0.04 14.78 -4.11
N LYS A 137 -1.03 15.07 -4.96
CA LYS A 137 -0.97 16.21 -5.88
C LYS A 137 -0.96 17.55 -5.16
N LYS A 138 -1.79 17.73 -4.12
CA LYS A 138 -1.80 18.95 -3.29
C LYS A 138 -0.45 19.23 -2.66
N GLN A 139 0.27 18.18 -2.28
CA GLN A 139 1.59 18.26 -1.66
C GLN A 139 2.75 18.25 -2.68
N GLY A 140 2.47 18.31 -3.98
CA GLY A 140 3.48 18.42 -5.04
C GLY A 140 4.21 17.12 -5.39
N ALA A 141 3.60 15.97 -5.09
CA ALA A 141 4.16 14.64 -5.31
C ALA A 141 3.32 13.83 -6.31
N ASP A 142 2.93 14.46 -7.42
CA ASP A 142 2.19 13.82 -8.51
C ASP A 142 3.04 12.82 -9.31
N ASP A 143 4.34 12.80 -9.08
CA ASP A 143 5.31 11.84 -9.58
C ASP A 143 5.24 10.47 -8.86
N ILE A 144 4.69 10.40 -7.64
CA ILE A 144 4.49 9.12 -6.94
C ILE A 144 3.41 8.29 -7.65
N ILE A 145 3.68 6.99 -7.85
CA ILE A 145 2.76 6.07 -8.53
C ILE A 145 1.78 5.49 -7.51
N VAL A 146 0.48 5.55 -7.80
CA VAL A 146 -0.53 4.89 -6.97
C VAL A 146 -0.99 3.60 -7.64
N VAL A 147 -0.90 2.48 -6.94
CA VAL A 147 -1.48 1.19 -7.33
C VAL A 147 -2.50 0.76 -6.29
N ALA A 148 -3.57 0.08 -6.73
CA ALA A 148 -4.63 -0.39 -5.85
C ALA A 148 -4.69 -1.91 -5.87
N GLY A 149 -4.93 -2.53 -4.71
CA GLY A 149 -5.12 -3.98 -4.63
C GLY A 149 -6.11 -4.40 -3.56
N GLY A 150 -6.62 -5.62 -3.66
CA GLY A 150 -7.55 -6.19 -2.69
C GLY A 150 -8.87 -6.63 -3.32
N VAL A 151 -9.99 -6.47 -2.61
CA VAL A 151 -11.31 -6.87 -3.10
C VAL A 151 -11.94 -5.67 -3.82
N ILE A 152 -11.56 -5.50 -5.08
CA ILE A 152 -12.04 -4.42 -5.96
C ILE A 152 -12.89 -5.06 -7.08
N PRO A 153 -14.18 -4.70 -7.20
CA PRO A 153 -15.02 -5.17 -8.30
C PRO A 153 -14.46 -4.72 -9.66
N LYS A 154 -14.46 -5.60 -10.66
CA LYS A 154 -13.95 -5.28 -12.02
C LYS A 154 -14.61 -4.03 -12.63
N GLN A 155 -15.90 -3.82 -12.37
CA GLN A 155 -16.65 -2.65 -12.84
C GLN A 155 -16.14 -1.31 -12.28
N ASP A 156 -15.36 -1.33 -11.19
CA ASP A 156 -14.77 -0.13 -10.60
C ASP A 156 -13.34 0.15 -11.13
N TYR A 157 -12.77 -0.72 -11.95
CA TYR A 157 -11.39 -0.58 -12.43
C TYR A 157 -11.24 0.69 -13.29
N ASP A 158 -12.13 0.90 -14.25
CA ASP A 158 -12.09 2.08 -15.13
C ASP A 158 -12.19 3.37 -14.33
N PHE A 159 -13.01 3.39 -13.28
CA PHE A 159 -13.11 4.53 -12.37
C PHE A 159 -11.76 4.80 -11.68
N LEU A 160 -11.09 3.76 -11.18
CA LEU A 160 -9.79 3.91 -10.51
C LEU A 160 -8.70 4.37 -11.49
N TYR A 161 -8.67 3.83 -12.71
CA TYR A 161 -7.74 4.27 -13.75
C TYR A 161 -7.98 5.74 -14.10
N GLN A 162 -9.23 6.17 -14.28
CA GLN A 162 -9.59 7.57 -14.52
C GLN A 162 -9.22 8.49 -13.34
N ALA A 163 -9.27 7.98 -12.11
CA ALA A 163 -8.85 8.71 -10.92
C ALA A 163 -7.32 8.83 -10.79
N GLY A 164 -6.53 8.13 -11.61
CA GLY A 164 -5.07 8.20 -11.64
C GLY A 164 -4.33 6.98 -11.08
N VAL A 165 -5.04 5.89 -10.75
CA VAL A 165 -4.40 4.62 -10.38
C VAL A 165 -3.69 4.03 -11.59
N SER A 166 -2.45 3.57 -11.42
CA SER A 166 -1.64 3.00 -12.53
C SER A 166 -1.91 1.51 -12.76
N CYS A 167 -2.15 0.74 -11.70
CA CYS A 167 -2.40 -0.70 -11.75
C CYS A 167 -3.46 -1.09 -10.71
N VAL A 168 -4.35 -2.04 -11.05
CA VAL A 168 -5.36 -2.58 -10.13
C VAL A 168 -5.22 -4.10 -10.01
N PHE A 169 -4.93 -4.59 -8.80
CA PHE A 169 -4.68 -6.01 -8.50
C PHE A 169 -5.81 -6.64 -7.68
N GLY A 170 -6.63 -7.47 -8.32
CA GLY A 170 -7.76 -8.14 -7.69
C GLY A 170 -7.38 -9.42 -6.92
N PRO A 171 -8.37 -10.10 -6.33
CA PRO A 171 -8.14 -11.39 -5.68
C PRO A 171 -7.58 -12.43 -6.66
N GLY A 172 -6.56 -13.19 -6.24
CA GLY A 172 -5.94 -14.24 -7.04
C GLY A 172 -4.79 -13.76 -7.94
N THR A 173 -4.47 -12.47 -7.96
CA THR A 173 -3.27 -11.97 -8.66
C THR A 173 -2.02 -12.67 -8.15
N LYS A 174 -1.24 -13.25 -9.07
CA LYS A 174 0.07 -13.83 -8.77
C LYS A 174 1.07 -12.71 -8.47
N ILE A 175 1.82 -12.83 -7.38
CA ILE A 175 2.74 -11.77 -6.95
C ILE A 175 3.82 -11.45 -8.00
N PRO A 176 4.46 -12.44 -8.67
CA PRO A 176 5.44 -12.13 -9.70
C PRO A 176 4.88 -11.25 -10.83
N VAL A 177 3.63 -11.50 -11.24
CA VAL A 177 2.94 -10.69 -12.26
C VAL A 177 2.73 -9.26 -11.76
N ALA A 178 2.23 -9.10 -10.53
CA ALA A 178 2.03 -7.77 -9.95
C ALA A 178 3.34 -6.98 -9.83
N ALA A 179 4.42 -7.63 -9.38
CA ALA A 179 5.72 -6.99 -9.23
C ALA A 179 6.31 -6.54 -10.57
N ARG A 180 6.16 -7.36 -11.63
CA ARG A 180 6.53 -6.98 -13.00
C ARG A 180 5.79 -5.72 -13.46
N GLU A 181 4.46 -5.72 -13.36
CA GLU A 181 3.63 -4.58 -13.77
C GLU A 181 3.95 -3.29 -13.00
N VAL A 182 4.23 -3.41 -11.68
CA VAL A 182 4.66 -2.28 -10.86
C VAL A 182 6.01 -1.75 -11.32
N LEU A 183 7.00 -2.61 -11.53
CA LEU A 183 8.33 -2.19 -12.00
C LEU A 183 8.24 -1.48 -13.36
N ASP A 184 7.41 -1.99 -14.27
CA ASP A 184 7.18 -1.37 -15.58
C ASP A 184 6.47 -0.02 -15.46
N ALA A 185 5.56 0.16 -14.49
CA ALA A 185 4.95 1.45 -14.21
C ALA A 185 5.99 2.48 -13.73
N VAL A 186 6.90 2.07 -12.82
CA VAL A 186 7.99 2.93 -12.34
C VAL A 186 8.93 3.32 -13.49
N ASN A 187 9.35 2.34 -14.28
CA ASN A 187 10.23 2.57 -15.42
C ASN A 187 9.62 3.49 -16.48
N ARG A 188 8.30 3.45 -16.70
CA ARG A 188 7.61 4.35 -17.63
C ARG A 188 7.57 5.80 -17.12
N LYS A 189 7.43 6.01 -15.82
CA LYS A 189 7.35 7.34 -15.23
C LYS A 189 8.71 8.02 -15.07
N GLN A 190 9.79 7.24 -15.06
CA GLN A 190 11.18 7.71 -15.00
C GLN A 190 11.85 7.89 -16.37
N ARG A 191 11.10 7.71 -17.48
CA ARG A 191 11.54 8.01 -18.84
C ARG A 191 11.17 9.44 -19.21
#